data_AF-C0MAI1-F1
#
_entry.id   AF-C0MAI1-F1
#
_cell.length_a   1.000
_cell.length_b   1.000
_cell.length_c   1.000
_cell.angle_alpha   90.00
_cell.angle_beta   90.00
_cell.angle_gamma   90.00
#
_symmetry.space_group_name_H-M   'P 1'
#
loop_
_entity.id
_entity.type
_entity.pdbx_description
1 polymer ?
#
loop_
_entity_poly.entity_id
_entity_poly.type
_entity_poly.pdbx_seq_one_letter_code
_entity_poly.pdbx_strand_id
1 'polypeptide(L)'
;MRGGGKILSKATLKELRIAQKKTQKELSALTGISVRTLARYEKDVQKLRRAKYEKLRGIAEALTISVDDIFFGRRFGFYEIKSACLLIAFLL
;
A
#
# COMPACT_ATOMS: atom_id res chain seq x y z
N MET A 1 26.87 2.92 23.19
CA MET A 1 25.87 3.99 23.01
C MET A 1 24.90 3.55 21.93
N ARG A 2 23.59 3.68 22.20
CA ARG A 2 22.50 3.07 21.44
C ARG A 2 22.50 3.53 19.98
N GLY A 3 22.45 2.56 19.07
CA GLY A 3 22.32 2.80 17.64
C GLY A 3 21.10 3.70 17.38
N GLY A 4 21.34 4.80 16.66
CA GLY A 4 20.29 5.69 16.21
C GLY A 4 19.28 4.91 15.38
N GLY A 5 18.07 4.76 15.89
CA GLY A 5 16.96 4.25 15.10
C GLY A 5 16.81 5.15 13.89
N LYS A 6 17.03 4.60 12.68
CA LYS A 6 16.61 5.26 11.45
C LYS A 6 15.16 5.68 11.65
N ILE A 7 14.88 6.98 11.56
CA ILE A 7 13.53 7.48 11.41
C ILE A 7 13.01 6.80 10.14
N LEU A 8 12.18 5.77 10.30
CA LEU A 8 11.61 5.00 9.21
C LEU A 8 10.79 5.99 8.38
N SER A 9 11.40 6.43 7.29
CA SER A 9 10.80 7.28 6.27
C SER A 9 9.42 6.72 5.95
N LYS A 10 8.40 7.59 5.93
CA LYS A 10 7.03 7.28 5.48
C LYS A 10 7.08 6.20 4.39
N ALA A 11 6.45 5.05 4.64
CA ALA A 11 6.47 3.97 3.68
C ALA A 11 5.96 4.48 2.34
N THR A 12 6.78 4.37 1.29
CA THR A 12 6.38 4.86 -0.04
C THR A 12 5.33 3.93 -0.63
N LEU A 13 4.48 4.44 -1.54
CA LEU A 13 3.52 3.59 -2.27
C LEU A 13 4.19 2.36 -2.91
N LYS A 14 5.44 2.53 -3.34
CA LYS A 14 6.27 1.45 -3.89
C LYS A 14 6.54 0.35 -2.85
N GLU A 15 6.89 0.71 -1.63
CA GLU A 15 7.13 -0.25 -0.54
C GLU A 15 5.86 -1.00 -0.18
N LEU A 16 4.72 -0.31 -0.07
CA LEU A 16 3.42 -0.93 0.18
C LEU A 16 3.06 -1.97 -0.90
N ARG A 17 3.30 -1.64 -2.17
CA ARG A 17 3.09 -2.55 -3.30
C ARG A 17 4.04 -3.76 -3.25
N ILE A 18 5.34 -3.53 -3.00
CA ILE A 18 6.35 -4.59 -2.95
C ILE A 18 6.11 -5.53 -1.77
N ALA A 19 5.68 -5.00 -0.61
CA ALA A 19 5.33 -5.81 0.56
C ALA A 19 4.21 -6.83 0.25
N GLN A 20 3.35 -6.52 -0.72
CA GLN A 20 2.29 -7.41 -1.20
C GLN A 20 2.66 -8.18 -2.47
N LYS A 21 3.93 -8.16 -2.86
CA LYS A 21 4.48 -8.88 -4.02
C LYS A 21 3.77 -8.55 -5.34
N LYS A 22 3.22 -7.33 -5.47
CA LYS A 22 2.55 -6.88 -6.71
C LYS A 22 3.51 -6.12 -7.62
N THR A 23 3.40 -6.31 -8.93
CA THR A 23 4.07 -5.47 -9.93
C THR A 23 3.27 -4.20 -10.21
N GLN A 24 3.87 -3.19 -10.86
CA GLN A 24 3.13 -1.99 -11.29
C GLN A 24 2.04 -2.33 -12.32
N LYS A 25 2.26 -3.34 -13.16
CA LYS A 25 1.26 -3.82 -14.14
C LYS A 25 0.06 -4.45 -13.44
N GLU A 26 0.29 -5.25 -12.41
CA GLU A 26 -0.79 -5.89 -11.63
C GLU A 26 -1.60 -4.85 -10.85
N LEU A 27 -0.94 -3.91 -10.18
CA LEU A 27 -1.65 -2.83 -9.49
C LEU A 27 -2.42 -1.94 -10.49
N SER A 28 -1.89 -1.74 -11.69
CA SER A 28 -2.58 -1.02 -12.77
C SER A 28 -3.86 -1.74 -13.18
N ALA A 29 -3.79 -3.06 -13.38
CA ALA A 29 -4.96 -3.87 -13.73
C ALA A 29 -6.04 -3.84 -12.65
N LEU A 30 -5.65 -3.88 -11.37
CA LEU A 30 -6.58 -3.86 -10.23
C LEU A 30 -7.27 -2.51 -10.03
N THR A 31 -6.62 -1.41 -10.38
CA THR A 31 -7.09 -0.05 -10.07
C THR A 31 -7.61 0.72 -11.28
N GLY A 32 -7.35 0.23 -12.50
CA GLY A 32 -7.58 0.97 -13.74
C GLY A 32 -6.64 2.19 -13.92
N ILE A 33 -5.70 2.41 -13.00
CA ILE A 33 -4.73 3.51 -13.09
C ILE A 33 -3.60 3.08 -14.02
N SER A 34 -3.24 3.90 -15.00
CA SER A 34 -2.15 3.56 -15.92
C SER A 34 -0.82 3.28 -15.18
N VAL A 35 -0.03 2.33 -15.69
CA VAL A 35 1.32 2.02 -15.18
C VAL A 35 2.18 3.28 -15.08
N ARG A 36 2.10 4.18 -16.08
CA ARG A 36 2.81 5.46 -16.09
C ARG A 36 2.41 6.35 -14.91
N THR A 37 1.12 6.41 -14.59
CA THR A 37 0.61 7.18 -13.44
C THR A 37 1.07 6.57 -12.12
N LEU A 38 1.00 5.25 -11.97
CA LEU A 38 1.52 4.56 -10.77
C LEU A 38 3.01 4.79 -10.58
N ALA A 39 3.82 4.66 -11.64
CA ALA A 39 5.26 4.95 -11.58
C ALA A 39 5.53 6.40 -11.16
N ARG A 40 4.69 7.35 -11.59
CA ARG A 40 4.80 8.76 -11.18
C ARG A 40 4.43 8.97 -9.72
N TYR A 41 3.40 8.29 -9.21
CA TYR A 41 3.02 8.32 -7.80
C TYR A 41 4.10 7.69 -6.90
N GLU A 42 4.70 6.59 -7.34
CA GLU A 42 5.80 5.93 -6.63
C GLU A 42 7.08 6.78 -6.61
N LYS A 43 7.30 7.59 -7.67
CA LYS A 43 8.47 8.48 -7.78
C LYS A 43 8.31 9.78 -6.99
N ASP A 44 7.11 10.35 -6.97
CA ASP A 44 6.85 11.67 -6.38
C ASP A 44 5.60 11.65 -5.49
N VAL A 45 5.82 11.65 -4.18
CA VAL A 45 4.76 11.64 -3.15
C VAL A 45 3.83 12.85 -3.23
N GLN A 46 4.29 14.00 -3.74
CA GLN A 46 3.45 15.18 -3.89
C GLN A 46 2.42 14.97 -5.01
N LYS A 47 2.76 14.20 -6.05
CA LYS A 47 1.78 13.80 -7.09
C LYS A 47 0.74 12.85 -6.55
N LEU A 48 1.14 11.93 -5.65
CA LEU A 48 0.21 11.03 -4.98
C LEU A 48 -0.74 11.80 -4.05
N ARG A 49 -0.23 12.73 -3.22
CA ARG A 49 -1.05 13.57 -2.33
C ARG A 49 -2.10 14.42 -3.06
N ARG A 50 -1.82 14.81 -4.30
CA ARG A 50 -2.73 15.59 -5.16
C ARG A 50 -3.64 14.71 -6.03
N ALA A 51 -3.57 13.39 -5.91
CA ALA A 51 -4.46 12.49 -6.64
C ALA A 51 -5.90 12.65 -6.14
N LYS A 52 -6.87 12.43 -7.03
CA LYS A 52 -8.29 12.37 -6.63
C LYS A 52 -8.49 11.27 -5.60
N TYR A 53 -9.37 11.51 -4.63
CA TYR A 53 -9.65 10.56 -3.55
C TYR A 53 -10.06 9.18 -4.08
N GLU A 54 -10.87 9.11 -5.14
CA GLU A 54 -11.27 7.84 -5.78
C GLU A 54 -10.07 6.98 -6.20
N LYS A 55 -8.98 7.60 -6.70
CA LYS A 55 -7.75 6.89 -7.07
C LYS A 55 -7.01 6.40 -5.83
N LEU A 56 -6.94 7.22 -4.78
CA LEU A 56 -6.32 6.84 -3.51
C LEU A 56 -7.07 5.68 -2.87
N ARG A 57 -8.40 5.75 -2.86
CA ARG A 57 -9.30 4.70 -2.38
C ARG A 57 -9.11 3.41 -3.19
N GLY A 58 -9.10 3.47 -4.52
CA GLY A 58 -8.89 2.28 -5.35
C GLY A 58 -7.52 1.64 -5.12
N ILE A 59 -6.47 2.44 -4.93
CA ILE A 59 -5.14 1.92 -4.54
C ILE A 59 -5.19 1.25 -3.17
N ALA A 60 -5.84 1.87 -2.18
CA ALA A 60 -5.96 1.35 -0.82
C ALA A 60 -6.71 0.02 -0.80
N GLU A 61 -7.83 -0.08 -1.51
CA GLU A 61 -8.64 -1.29 -1.66
C GLU A 61 -7.84 -2.40 -2.37
N ALA A 62 -7.16 -2.08 -3.49
CA ALA A 62 -6.32 -3.05 -4.21
C ALA A 62 -5.13 -3.57 -3.40
N LEU A 63 -4.70 -2.80 -2.39
CA LEU A 63 -3.66 -3.15 -1.44
C LEU A 63 -4.23 -3.59 -0.08
N THR A 64 -5.55 -3.73 0.11
CA THR A 64 -6.15 -4.15 1.39
C THR A 64 -5.61 -3.33 2.59
N ILE A 65 -5.48 -2.02 2.42
CA ILE A 65 -5.04 -1.07 3.45
C ILE A 65 -6.02 0.09 3.54
N SER A 66 -5.89 0.94 4.56
CA SER A 66 -6.61 2.21 4.62
C SER A 66 -5.93 3.26 3.73
N VAL A 67 -6.68 4.30 3.35
CA VAL A 67 -6.10 5.47 2.65
C VAL A 67 -5.07 6.18 3.54
N ASP A 68 -5.28 6.18 4.86
CA ASP A 68 -4.37 6.77 5.83
C ASP A 68 -3.01 6.03 5.86
N ASP A 69 -3.02 4.71 5.72
CA ASP A 69 -1.80 3.89 5.66
C ASP A 69 -0.88 4.29 4.50
N ILE A 70 -1.44 4.81 3.39
CA ILE A 70 -0.68 5.32 2.23
C ILE A 70 0.20 6.51 2.63
N PHE A 71 -0.25 7.34 3.58
CA PHE A 71 0.40 8.61 3.91
C PHE A 71 1.19 8.60 5.21
N PHE A 72 0.71 7.84 6.19
CA PHE A 72 1.34 7.76 7.50
C PHE A 72 2.41 6.68 7.55
N GLY A 73 2.35 5.70 6.63
CA GLY A 73 3.16 4.50 6.68
C GLY A 73 2.82 3.73 7.94
N ARG A 74 2.47 2.45 7.82
CA ARG A 74 2.24 1.66 9.03
C ARG A 74 3.49 1.73 9.91
N ARG A 75 3.41 2.47 11.02
CA ARG A 75 4.33 2.36 12.14
C ARG A 75 3.96 1.11 12.91
N PHE A 76 3.86 -0.04 12.24
CA PHE A 76 3.37 -1.26 12.87
C PHE A 76 4.06 -2.47 12.28
N GLY A 77 4.77 -3.17 13.16
CA GLY A 77 5.09 -4.58 12.97
C GLY A 77 3.81 -5.37 12.70
N PHE A 78 3.91 -6.29 11.75
CA PHE A 78 3.18 -7.55 11.66
C PHE A 78 1.87 -7.65 12.49
N TYR A 79 0.82 -6.92 12.12
CA TYR A 79 -0.54 -7.32 12.51
C TYR A 79 -1.10 -8.26 11.43
N GLU A 80 -0.89 -9.53 11.74
CA GLU A 80 -1.73 -10.71 11.48
C GLU A 80 -2.72 -10.65 10.31
N ILE A 81 -2.41 -11.48 9.32
CA ILE A 81 -3.30 -12.35 8.53
C ILE A 81 -4.74 -12.44 9.08
N LYS A 82 -5.57 -11.42 8.84
CA LYS A 82 -7.03 -11.52 8.88
C LYS A 82 -7.48 -10.74 7.65
N SER A 83 -7.88 -11.39 6.56
CA SER A 83 -9.31 -11.62 6.32
C SER A 83 -9.59 -12.55 5.12
N ALA A 84 -8.89 -13.68 4.96
CA ALA A 84 -9.28 -14.66 3.93
C ALA A 84 -9.17 -16.14 4.33
N CYS A 85 -8.43 -16.50 5.39
CA CYS A 85 -8.30 -17.91 5.79
C CYS A 85 -9.44 -18.40 6.72
N LEU A 86 -10.13 -17.51 7.43
CA LEU A 86 -11.08 -17.90 8.48
C LEU A 86 -12.45 -18.40 7.98
N LEU A 87 -12.74 -18.31 6.67
CA LEU A 87 -14.01 -18.83 6.13
C LEU A 87 -13.99 -20.33 5.81
N ILE A 88 -12.82 -20.98 5.86
CA ILE A 88 -12.71 -22.44 5.64
C ILE A 88 -12.69 -23.21 6.96
N ALA A 89 -12.40 -22.56 8.10
CA ALA A 89 -12.30 -23.22 9.41
C ALA A 89 -13.62 -23.35 10.19
N PHE A 90 -14.75 -22.88 9.65
CA PHE A 90 -16.08 -22.98 10.30
C PHE A 90 -17.04 -23.92 9.55
N LEU A 91 -16.55 -24.64 8.54
CA LEU A 91 -17.35 -25.49 7.65
C LEU A 91 -16.79 -26.91 7.49
N LEU A 92 -16.06 -27.40 8.49
CA LEU A 92 -15.73 -28.81 8.72
C LEU A 92 -15.84 -29.13 10.22
#